data_AF-A0A9K3JQB8-F1
#
_entry.id   AF-A0A9K3JQB8-F1
#
_cell.length_a   1.000
_cell.length_b   1.000
_cell.length_c   1.000
_cell.angle_alpha   90.00
_cell.angle_beta   90.00
_cell.angle_gamma   90.00
#
_symmetry.space_group_name_H-M   'P 1'
#
loop_
_entity.id
_entity.type
_entity.pdbx_description
1 polymer ?
#
loop_
_entity_poly.entity_id
_entity_poly.type
_entity_poly.pdbx_seq_one_letter_code
_entity_poly.pdbx_strand_id
1 'polypeptide(L)'
;MILQAMKFNEFQDCKALLDMLEDVEYVSKYRYDLEIKFDMMLEWFIRTKLGITTSPILAYASDKRKVNLLELYMVVKREGGNRNVTSNNLWVVVAKDMGFDYQDGEFMRLMYTMYLDVLVYYYKFKSTQQEVFKRETVKNEENKRQSWSYNDKQETIADRKKRSSSAGCIPE
;
A
#
# COMPACT_ATOMS: atom_id res chain seq x y z
N MET A 1 20.09 -7.62 -10.45
CA MET A 1 19.47 -6.36 -9.98
C MET A 1 18.24 -6.72 -9.13
N ILE A 2 17.94 -6.00 -8.03
CA ILE A 2 16.83 -6.38 -7.09
C ILE A 2 15.50 -6.55 -7.83
N LEU A 3 15.22 -5.67 -8.80
CA LEU A 3 14.00 -5.69 -9.61
C LEU A 3 13.82 -7.03 -10.36
N GLN A 4 14.89 -7.61 -10.91
CA GLN A 4 14.83 -8.87 -11.67
C GLN A 4 14.46 -10.07 -10.78
N ALA A 5 14.91 -10.07 -9.52
CA ALA A 5 14.65 -11.12 -8.55
C ALA A 5 13.25 -11.03 -7.89
N MET A 6 12.54 -9.90 -8.06
CA MET A 6 11.22 -9.68 -7.47
C MET A 6 10.21 -10.70 -8.01
N LYS A 7 9.52 -11.38 -7.10
CA LYS A 7 8.41 -12.29 -7.35
C LYS A 7 7.21 -11.80 -6.54
N PHE A 8 6.02 -11.93 -7.09
CA PHE A 8 4.80 -11.52 -6.41
C PHE A 8 4.15 -12.75 -5.80
N ASN A 9 4.33 -12.93 -4.49
CA ASN A 9 3.71 -14.02 -3.74
C ASN A 9 2.85 -13.48 -2.59
N GLU A 10 3.14 -12.26 -2.14
CA GLU A 10 2.42 -11.63 -1.05
C GLU A 10 2.18 -10.13 -1.25
N PHE A 11 1.37 -9.58 -0.34
CA PHE A 11 1.01 -8.16 -0.34
C PHE A 11 2.24 -7.24 -0.26
N GLN A 12 3.28 -7.66 0.50
CA GLN A 12 4.47 -6.85 0.70
C GLN A 12 5.29 -6.68 -0.58
N ASP A 13 5.39 -7.72 -1.41
CA ASP A 13 6.09 -7.64 -2.70
C ASP A 13 5.46 -6.58 -3.61
N CYS A 14 4.13 -6.57 -3.65
CA CYS A 14 3.37 -5.63 -4.48
C CYS A 14 3.43 -4.21 -3.91
N LYS A 15 3.33 -4.07 -2.58
CA LYS A 15 3.52 -2.78 -1.92
C LYS A 15 4.92 -2.23 -2.19
N ALA A 16 5.95 -3.05 -2.10
CA ALA A 16 7.32 -2.65 -2.40
C ALA A 16 7.47 -2.17 -3.86
N LEU A 17 6.83 -2.84 -4.82
CA LEU A 17 6.82 -2.36 -6.21
C LEU A 17 6.12 -0.99 -6.32
N LEU A 18 4.93 -0.82 -5.71
CA LEU A 18 4.21 0.45 -5.73
C LEU A 18 5.01 1.59 -5.05
N ASP A 19 5.69 1.30 -3.94
CA ASP A 19 6.57 2.25 -3.25
C ASP A 19 7.78 2.63 -4.14
N MET A 20 8.32 1.71 -4.93
CA MET A 20 9.38 2.02 -5.92
C MET A 20 8.89 2.93 -7.05
N LEU A 21 7.59 2.89 -7.40
CA LEU A 21 7.00 3.77 -8.41
C LEU A 21 6.82 5.22 -7.91
N GLU A 22 7.08 5.51 -6.63
CA GLU A 22 7.11 6.88 -6.11
C GLU A 22 8.36 7.65 -6.57
N ASP A 23 9.46 6.94 -6.89
CA ASP A 23 10.70 7.55 -7.38
C ASP A 23 10.64 7.73 -8.90
N VAL A 24 10.38 8.96 -9.33
CA VAL A 24 10.24 9.32 -10.76
C VAL A 24 11.53 9.09 -11.55
N GLU A 25 12.70 9.33 -10.95
CA GLU A 25 13.99 9.09 -11.62
C GLU A 25 14.24 7.60 -11.80
N TYR A 26 13.90 6.80 -10.78
CA TYR A 26 13.97 5.35 -10.86
C TYR A 26 13.04 4.79 -11.93
N VAL A 27 11.79 5.27 -11.98
CA VAL A 27 10.81 4.84 -12.99
C VAL A 27 11.29 5.16 -14.40
N SER A 28 11.87 6.35 -14.60
CA SER A 28 12.42 6.73 -15.91
C SER A 28 13.57 5.82 -16.33
N LYS A 29 14.47 5.48 -15.40
CA LYS A 29 15.66 4.67 -15.67
C LYS A 29 15.35 3.19 -15.95
N TYR A 30 14.38 2.61 -15.25
CA TYR A 30 14.07 1.17 -15.30
C TYR A 30 12.70 0.87 -15.91
N ARG A 31 12.18 1.76 -16.75
CA ARG A 31 10.82 1.74 -17.27
C ARG A 31 10.41 0.37 -17.82
N TYR A 32 11.19 -0.22 -18.72
CA TYR A 32 10.85 -1.50 -19.36
C TYR A 32 10.73 -2.66 -18.36
N ASP A 33 11.69 -2.77 -17.44
CA ASP A 33 11.66 -3.84 -16.44
C ASP A 33 10.50 -3.63 -15.44
N LEU A 34 10.18 -2.38 -15.12
CA LEU A 34 9.04 -2.03 -14.27
C LEU A 34 7.71 -2.35 -14.94
N GLU A 35 7.57 -2.11 -16.25
CA GLU A 35 6.37 -2.49 -17.01
C GLU A 35 6.11 -4.00 -16.93
N ILE A 36 7.16 -4.80 -17.15
CA ILE A 36 7.07 -6.26 -17.03
C ILE A 36 6.66 -6.67 -15.62
N LYS A 37 7.30 -6.09 -14.60
CA LYS A 37 7.01 -6.44 -13.20
C LYS A 37 5.62 -5.98 -12.78
N PHE A 38 5.16 -4.84 -13.27
CA PHE A 38 3.81 -4.34 -13.02
C PHE A 38 2.75 -5.26 -13.65
N ASP A 39 2.96 -5.71 -14.89
CA ASP A 39 2.08 -6.69 -15.54
C ASP A 39 2.06 -8.02 -14.76
N MET A 40 3.22 -8.52 -14.32
CA MET A 40 3.31 -9.73 -13.48
C MET A 40 2.58 -9.57 -12.15
N MET A 41 2.70 -8.40 -11.50
CA MET A 41 2.00 -8.09 -10.26
C MET A 41 0.48 -8.09 -10.46
N LEU A 42 0.00 -7.45 -11.54
CA LEU A 42 -1.42 -7.39 -11.87
C LEU A 42 -1.98 -8.78 -12.17
N GLU A 43 -1.27 -9.58 -12.96
CA GLU A 43 -1.67 -10.95 -13.27
C GLU A 43 -1.80 -11.79 -12.00
N TRP A 44 -0.80 -11.72 -11.12
CA TRP A 44 -0.85 -12.41 -9.83
C TRP A 44 -2.01 -11.92 -8.97
N PHE A 45 -2.23 -10.61 -8.88
CA PHE A 45 -3.32 -10.04 -8.08
C PHE A 45 -4.69 -10.52 -8.58
N ILE A 46 -4.92 -10.47 -9.89
CA ILE A 46 -6.20 -10.86 -10.49
C ILE A 46 -6.44 -12.37 -10.34
N ARG A 47 -5.44 -13.20 -10.64
CA ARG A 47 -5.57 -14.67 -10.56
C ARG A 47 -5.64 -15.16 -9.13
N THR A 48 -4.75 -14.70 -8.26
CA THR A 48 -4.56 -15.25 -6.93
C THR A 48 -5.41 -14.55 -5.86
N LYS A 49 -5.66 -13.24 -5.98
CA LYS A 49 -6.47 -12.51 -4.99
C LYS A 49 -7.92 -12.36 -5.39
N LEU A 50 -8.21 -12.13 -6.67
CA LEU A 50 -9.59 -12.01 -7.15
C LEU A 50 -10.18 -13.33 -7.64
N GLY A 51 -9.34 -14.36 -7.86
CA GLY A 51 -9.80 -15.68 -8.32
C GLY A 51 -10.28 -15.69 -9.77
N ILE A 52 -9.96 -14.66 -10.57
CA ILE A 52 -10.40 -14.52 -11.95
C ILE A 52 -9.40 -15.25 -12.85
N THR A 53 -9.83 -16.34 -13.48
CA THR A 53 -8.98 -17.21 -14.31
C THR A 53 -9.22 -17.05 -15.82
N THR A 54 -10.31 -16.37 -16.22
CA THR A 54 -10.89 -16.44 -17.57
C THR A 54 -10.50 -15.31 -18.53
N SER A 55 -9.70 -14.33 -18.12
CA SER A 55 -9.26 -13.28 -19.06
C SER A 55 -7.75 -13.28 -19.25
N PRO A 56 -7.24 -13.51 -20.47
CA PRO A 56 -5.96 -12.90 -20.81
C PRO A 56 -6.11 -11.39 -20.61
N ILE A 57 -5.10 -10.74 -20.03
CA ILE A 57 -5.04 -9.28 -19.88
C ILE A 57 -4.92 -8.69 -21.29
N LEU A 58 -6.04 -8.61 -22.00
CA LEU A 58 -6.12 -8.05 -23.34
C LEU A 58 -6.50 -6.59 -23.20
N ALA A 59 -5.51 -5.83 -22.77
CA ALA A 59 -5.54 -4.38 -22.75
C ALA A 59 -5.37 -3.83 -24.18
N TYR A 60 -6.09 -4.33 -25.17
CA TYR A 60 -5.91 -3.89 -26.56
C TYR A 60 -6.97 -2.87 -26.93
N ALA A 61 -6.51 -1.71 -27.40
CA ALA A 61 -7.38 -0.72 -28.04
C ALA A 61 -7.86 -1.21 -29.41
N SER A 62 -8.84 -0.51 -29.97
CA SER A 62 -9.45 -0.82 -31.28
C SER A 62 -8.44 -0.86 -32.43
N ASP A 63 -7.31 -0.19 -32.30
CA ASP A 63 -6.19 -0.15 -33.25
C ASP A 63 -5.15 -1.26 -33.03
N LYS A 64 -5.44 -2.25 -32.17
CA LYS A 64 -4.56 -3.35 -31.77
C LYS A 64 -3.31 -2.90 -30.98
N ARG A 65 -3.25 -1.66 -30.50
CA ARG A 65 -2.21 -1.25 -29.54
C ARG A 65 -2.52 -1.77 -28.15
N LYS A 66 -1.51 -2.34 -27.50
CA LYS A 66 -1.58 -2.71 -26.08
C LYS A 66 -1.50 -1.44 -25.23
N VAL A 67 -2.50 -1.21 -24.39
CA VAL A 67 -2.49 -0.21 -23.33
C VAL A 67 -1.48 -0.64 -22.28
N ASN A 68 -0.50 0.21 -22.07
CA ASN A 68 0.49 0.05 -21.03
C ASN A 68 -0.15 0.40 -19.68
N LEU A 69 -0.39 -0.62 -18.84
CA LEU A 69 -1.09 -0.43 -17.56
C LEU A 69 -0.24 0.31 -16.53
N LEU A 70 1.09 0.18 -16.57
CA LEU A 70 1.98 0.97 -15.73
C LEU A 70 1.89 2.45 -16.10
N GLU A 71 1.96 2.76 -17.39
CA GLU A 71 1.87 4.14 -17.87
C GLU A 71 0.49 4.74 -17.54
N LEU A 72 -0.59 4.00 -17.77
CA LEU A 72 -1.94 4.42 -17.39
C LEU A 72 -2.03 4.73 -15.89
N TYR A 73 -1.43 3.87 -15.04
CA TYR A 73 -1.36 4.10 -13.60
C TYR A 73 -0.58 5.39 -13.26
N MET A 74 0.61 5.58 -13.85
CA MET A 74 1.47 6.73 -13.58
C MET A 74 0.83 8.06 -14.04
N VAL A 75 0.22 8.08 -15.22
CA VAL A 75 -0.49 9.27 -15.75
C VAL A 75 -1.67 9.62 -14.84
N VAL A 76 -2.55 8.66 -14.54
CA VAL A 76 -3.72 8.92 -13.68
C VAL A 76 -3.28 9.34 -12.27
N LYS A 77 -2.21 8.77 -11.73
CA LYS A 77 -1.64 9.17 -10.45
C LYS A 77 -1.13 10.63 -10.47
N ARG A 78 -0.43 11.04 -11.53
CA ARG A 78 0.03 12.42 -11.72
C ARG A 78 -1.14 13.40 -11.79
N GLU A 79 -2.24 13.01 -12.41
CA GLU A 79 -3.48 13.81 -12.49
C GLU A 79 -4.32 13.76 -11.19
N GLY A 80 -3.77 13.35 -10.05
CA GLY A 80 -4.46 13.33 -8.75
C GLY A 80 -5.32 12.07 -8.50
N GLY A 81 -5.17 11.04 -9.33
CA GLY A 81 -5.82 9.75 -9.19
C GLY A 81 -7.21 9.66 -9.84
N ASN A 82 -7.76 8.44 -9.87
CA ASN A 82 -9.02 8.10 -10.54
C ASN A 82 -10.18 9.06 -10.24
N ARG A 83 -10.40 9.40 -8.96
CA ARG A 83 -11.48 10.29 -8.55
C ARG A 83 -11.35 11.68 -9.20
N ASN A 84 -10.15 12.24 -9.19
CA ASN A 84 -9.90 13.56 -9.78
C ASN A 84 -10.06 13.53 -11.31
N VAL A 85 -9.50 12.51 -11.97
CA VAL A 85 -9.61 12.34 -13.42
C VAL A 85 -11.07 12.18 -13.85
N THR A 86 -11.85 11.39 -13.13
CA THR A 86 -13.26 11.14 -13.44
C THR A 86 -14.13 12.37 -13.18
N SER A 87 -13.95 13.06 -12.05
CA SER A 87 -14.75 14.24 -11.72
C SER A 87 -14.51 15.43 -12.65
N ASN A 88 -13.28 15.56 -13.17
CA ASN A 88 -12.91 16.65 -14.08
C ASN A 88 -12.95 16.25 -15.56
N ASN A 89 -13.47 15.06 -15.89
CA ASN A 89 -13.54 14.52 -17.25
C ASN A 89 -12.19 14.53 -18.01
N LEU A 90 -11.10 14.21 -17.30
CA LEU A 90 -9.72 14.27 -17.83
C LEU A 90 -9.30 13.00 -18.58
N TRP A 91 -10.18 12.00 -18.70
CA TRP A 91 -9.88 10.76 -19.40
C TRP A 91 -9.49 10.96 -20.87
N VAL A 92 -10.04 11.98 -21.51
CA VAL A 92 -9.68 12.38 -22.88
C VAL A 92 -8.23 12.91 -22.95
N VAL A 93 -7.76 13.58 -21.90
CA VAL A 93 -6.37 14.06 -21.77
C VAL A 93 -5.43 12.88 -21.50
N VAL A 94 -5.83 11.97 -20.59
CA VAL A 94 -5.09 10.73 -20.30
C VAL A 94 -4.89 9.90 -21.58
N ALA A 95 -5.94 9.72 -22.38
CA ALA A 95 -5.85 9.03 -23.66
C ALA A 95 -4.83 9.72 -24.58
N LYS A 96 -4.88 11.06 -24.67
CA LYS A 96 -3.96 11.81 -25.53
C LYS A 96 -2.50 11.70 -25.09
N ASP A 97 -2.24 11.78 -23.79
CA ASP A 97 -0.91 11.64 -23.20
C ASP A 97 -0.31 10.25 -23.42
N MET A 98 -1.16 9.22 -23.47
CA MET A 98 -0.77 7.85 -23.80
C MET A 98 -0.65 7.61 -25.32
N GLY A 99 -0.84 8.65 -26.14
CA GLY A 99 -0.77 8.57 -27.60
C GLY A 99 -2.02 8.00 -28.27
N PHE A 100 -3.14 7.87 -27.55
CA PHE A 100 -4.45 7.48 -28.10
C PHE A 100 -5.25 8.70 -28.55
N ASP A 101 -6.39 8.45 -29.19
CA ASP A 101 -7.29 9.51 -29.62
C ASP A 101 -8.20 9.96 -28.48
N TYR A 102 -8.71 11.19 -28.56
CA TYR A 102 -9.61 11.73 -27.54
C TYR A 102 -10.89 10.88 -27.36
N GLN A 103 -11.31 10.17 -28.41
CA GLN A 103 -12.46 9.26 -28.38
C GLN A 103 -12.19 8.00 -27.52
N ASP A 104 -10.91 7.66 -27.29
CA ASP A 104 -10.50 6.52 -26.49
C ASP A 104 -10.53 6.83 -24.98
N GLY A 105 -10.94 8.02 -24.56
CA GLY A 105 -11.02 8.40 -23.14
C GLY A 105 -11.85 7.44 -22.29
N GLU A 106 -13.04 7.06 -22.78
CA GLU A 106 -13.89 6.08 -22.08
C GLU A 106 -13.25 4.68 -22.05
N PHE A 107 -12.49 4.32 -23.08
CA PHE A 107 -11.75 3.07 -23.10
C PHE A 107 -10.61 3.08 -22.05
N MET A 108 -9.86 4.18 -21.91
CA MET A 108 -8.87 4.35 -20.84
C MET A 108 -9.51 4.25 -19.46
N ARG A 109 -10.68 4.86 -19.26
CA ARG A 109 -11.44 4.77 -18.00
C ARG A 109 -11.84 3.33 -17.68
N LEU A 110 -12.34 2.60 -18.67
CA LEU A 110 -12.71 1.19 -18.52
C LEU A 110 -11.50 0.33 -18.14
N MET A 111 -10.38 0.50 -18.84
CA MET A 111 -9.13 -0.20 -18.57
C MET A 111 -8.63 0.08 -17.16
N TYR A 112 -8.64 1.34 -16.74
CA TYR A 112 -8.27 1.70 -15.37
C TYR A 112 -9.20 1.05 -14.35
N THR A 113 -10.52 1.12 -14.57
CA THR A 113 -11.52 0.57 -13.64
C THR A 113 -11.38 -0.93 -13.48
N MET A 114 -11.16 -1.66 -14.57
CA MET A 114 -11.06 -3.11 -14.55
C MET A 114 -9.80 -3.63 -13.86
N TYR A 115 -8.64 -3.01 -14.14
CA TYR A 115 -7.35 -3.57 -13.72
C TYR A 115 -6.74 -2.83 -12.53
N LEU A 116 -6.88 -1.51 -12.48
CA LEU A 116 -6.14 -0.66 -11.54
C LEU A 116 -6.99 -0.21 -10.35
N ASP A 117 -8.29 0.00 -10.52
CA ASP A 117 -9.12 0.55 -9.43
C ASP A 117 -9.25 -0.43 -8.25
N VAL A 118 -9.51 -1.71 -8.55
CA VAL A 118 -9.57 -2.77 -7.53
C VAL A 118 -8.20 -2.97 -6.85
N LEU A 119 -7.11 -2.91 -7.62
CA LEU A 119 -5.75 -2.96 -7.09
C LEU A 119 -5.54 -1.79 -6.11
N VAL A 120 -5.64 -0.55 -6.58
CA VAL A 120 -5.38 0.65 -5.78
C VAL A 120 -6.26 0.69 -4.53
N TYR A 121 -7.54 0.32 -4.64
CA TYR A 121 -8.44 0.23 -3.49
C TYR A 121 -7.97 -0.82 -2.47
N TYR A 122 -7.68 -2.05 -2.93
CA TYR A 122 -7.21 -3.13 -2.06
C TYR A 122 -5.94 -2.73 -1.30
N TYR A 123 -4.98 -2.12 -2.00
CA TYR A 123 -3.71 -1.71 -1.40
C TYR A 123 -3.85 -0.55 -0.41
N LYS A 124 -4.70 0.45 -0.72
CA LYS A 124 -5.02 1.52 0.23
C LYS A 124 -5.71 0.98 1.48
N PHE A 125 -6.67 0.08 1.32
CA PHE A 125 -7.38 -0.53 2.44
C PHE A 125 -6.45 -1.36 3.34
N LYS A 126 -5.63 -2.24 2.75
CA LYS A 126 -4.68 -3.07 3.50
C LYS A 126 -3.59 -2.25 4.20
N SER A 127 -3.08 -1.20 3.55
CA SER A 127 -2.11 -0.29 4.16
C SER A 127 -2.73 0.45 5.36
N THR A 128 -3.99 0.91 5.21
CA THR A 128 -4.73 1.55 6.31
C THR A 128 -4.92 0.59 7.49
N GLN A 129 -5.29 -0.66 7.23
CA GLN A 129 -5.43 -1.67 8.29
C GLN A 129 -4.11 -1.97 9.00
N GLN A 130 -3.00 -2.09 8.26
CA GLN A 130 -1.68 -2.29 8.88
C GLN A 130 -1.28 -1.13 9.79
N GLU A 131 -1.56 0.12 9.38
CA GLU A 131 -1.27 1.30 10.20
C GLU A 131 -2.14 1.38 11.45
N VAL A 132 -3.42 0.98 11.37
CA VAL A 132 -4.29 0.87 12.55
C VAL A 132 -3.77 -0.20 13.51
N PHE A 133 -3.42 -1.38 13.00
CA PHE A 133 -2.89 -2.48 13.80
C PHE A 133 -1.55 -2.14 14.49
N LYS A 134 -0.64 -1.45 13.78
CA LYS A 134 0.61 -0.93 14.35
C LYS A 134 0.35 0.09 15.45
N ARG A 135 -0.57 1.04 15.23
CA ARG A 135 -0.93 2.04 16.24
C ARG A 135 -1.56 1.41 17.48
N GLU A 136 -2.36 0.36 17.32
CA GLU A 136 -2.93 -0.39 18.44
C GLU A 136 -1.88 -1.20 19.20
N THR A 137 -0.95 -1.85 18.51
CA THR A 137 0.16 -2.57 19.16
C THR A 137 1.10 -1.64 19.90
N VAL A 138 1.47 -0.49 19.31
CA VAL A 138 2.28 0.54 19.99
C VAL A 138 1.57 1.07 21.24
N LYS A 139 0.28 1.41 21.14
CA LYS A 139 -0.52 1.85 22.30
C LYS A 139 -0.60 0.78 23.38
N ASN A 140 -0.73 -0.49 23.00
CA ASN A 140 -0.81 -1.60 23.95
C ASN A 140 0.55 -1.86 24.65
N GLU A 141 1.66 -1.70 23.94
CA GLU A 141 3.01 -1.77 24.51
C GLU A 141 3.32 -0.59 25.43
N GLU A 142 2.91 0.63 25.06
CA GLU A 142 3.03 1.82 25.92
C GLU A 142 2.20 1.67 27.20
N ASN A 143 0.96 1.17 27.10
CA ASN A 143 0.12 0.90 28.25
C ASN A 143 0.72 -0.18 29.17
N LYS A 144 1.33 -1.24 28.61
CA LYS A 144 2.04 -2.26 29.40
C LYS A 144 3.26 -1.69 30.12
N ARG A 145 4.07 -0.85 29.45
CA ARG A 145 5.24 -0.19 30.07
C ARG A 145 4.84 0.77 31.18
N GLN A 146 3.73 1.51 31.00
CA GLN A 146 3.18 2.38 32.05
C GLN A 146 2.63 1.57 33.25
N SER A 147 1.94 0.45 32.98
CA SER A 147 1.43 -0.44 34.02
C SER A 147 2.57 -1.08 34.84
N TRP A 148 3.65 -1.52 34.20
CA TRP A 148 4.81 -2.09 34.90
C TRP A 148 5.53 -1.01 35.74
N SER A 149 5.70 0.20 35.20
CA SER A 149 6.29 1.30 35.95
C SER A 149 5.47 1.74 37.17
N TYR A 150 4.14 1.58 37.14
CA TYR A 150 3.27 1.88 38.28
C TYR A 150 3.36 0.80 39.37
N ASN A 151 3.43 -0.47 39.00
CA ASN A 151 3.55 -1.58 39.95
C ASN A 151 4.91 -1.60 40.66
N ASP A 152 6.03 -1.35 39.95
CA ASP A 152 7.37 -1.25 40.55
C ASP A 152 7.48 -0.13 41.59
N LYS A 153 6.79 1.00 41.35
CA LYS A 153 6.75 2.12 42.30
C LYS A 153 5.92 1.80 43.54
N GLN A 154 4.88 0.97 43.44
CA GLN A 154 4.07 0.59 44.59
C GLN A 154 4.76 -0.47 45.47
N GLU A 155 5.45 -1.45 44.87
CA GLU A 155 6.23 -2.44 45.63
C GLU A 155 7.40 -1.79 46.40
N THR A 156 8.12 -0.86 45.77
CA THR A 156 9.23 -0.13 46.43
C THR A 156 8.75 0.79 47.58
N ILE A 157 7.55 1.35 47.49
CA ILE A 157 6.94 2.15 48.58
C ILE A 157 6.44 1.25 49.71
N ALA A 158 5.84 0.09 49.39
CA ALA A 158 5.35 -0.87 50.38
C ALA A 158 6.48 -1.52 51.19
N ASP A 159 7.60 -1.85 50.55
CA ASP A 159 8.77 -2.41 51.23
C ASP A 159 9.49 -1.41 52.14
N ARG A 160 9.49 -0.12 51.79
CA ARG A 160 10.03 0.95 52.65
C ARG A 160 9.19 1.13 53.92
N LYS A 161 7.87 0.97 53.81
CA LYS A 161 6.93 1.14 54.93
C LYS A 161 6.99 -0.02 55.93
N LYS A 162 7.34 -1.23 55.49
CA LYS A 162 7.56 -2.40 56.38
C LYS A 162 8.85 -2.30 57.20
N ARG A 163 9.91 -1.66 56.68
CA ARG A 163 11.18 -1.51 57.42
C ARG A 163 11.17 -0.40 58.46
N SER A 164 10.24 0.55 58.39
CA SER A 164 10.09 1.64 59.38
C SER A 164 9.22 1.29 60.60
N SER A 165 8.49 0.17 60.58
CA SER A 165 7.60 -0.24 61.68
C SER A 165 8.20 -1.30 62.63
N SER A 166 9.45 -1.73 62.42
CA SER A 166 10.11 -2.74 63.29
C SER A 166 11.15 -2.16 64.25
N ALA A 167 11.25 -0.83 64.39
CA ALA A 167 12.12 -0.18 65.37
C ALA A 167 11.27 0.58 66.39
N GLY A 168 10.78 -0.13 67.41
CA GLY A 168 9.97 0.50 68.44
C GLY A 168 9.48 -0.42 69.55
N CYS A 169 10.38 -1.17 70.19
CA CYS A 169 10.15 -1.72 71.53
C CYS A 169 11.51 -1.83 72.25
N ILE A 170 11.82 -0.88 73.13
CA ILE A 170 12.77 -1.08 74.23
C ILE A 170 11.90 -1.01 75.50
N PRO A 171 11.84 -2.07 76.33
CA PRO A 171 11.12 -2.03 77.59
C PRO A 171 12.02 -1.46 78.69
N GLU A 172 11.47 -0.54 79.49
CA GLU A 172 11.92 -0.25 80.87
C GLU A 172 10.84 -0.69 81.85
#